data_AF-A0A5R8M2P9-F1
#
_entry.id   AF-A0A5R8M2P9-F1
#
_cell.length_a   1.000
_cell.length_b   1.000
_cell.length_c   1.000
_cell.angle_alpha   90.00
_cell.angle_beta   90.00
_cell.angle_gamma   90.00
#
_symmetry.space_group_name_H-M   'P 1'
#
loop_
_entity.id
_entity.type
_entity.pdbx_description
1 polymer ?
#
loop_
_entity_poly.entity_id
_entity_poly.type
_entity_poly.pdbx_seq_one_letter_code
_entity_poly.pdbx_strand_id
1 'polypeptide(L)'
;MGEKVNEEQETFDRDDLNEISMQVILHAGNARDQLLNILDKLADPTIDEAVIEEDFANAKKELNEAHSKQTTMIQKEAEGEFIPYSVLFVHSQDTLMTVQSELLMTEKMIKIVRSLRDS
;
A
#
# COMPACT_ATOMS: atom_id res chain seq x y z
N MET A 1 -17.18 24.29 42.06
CA MET A 1 -15.73 24.57 42.12
C MET A 1 -15.04 23.24 41.91
N GLY A 2 -14.28 23.10 40.81
CA GLY A 2 -13.61 21.85 40.39
C GLY A 2 -14.57 20.81 39.81
N GLU A 3 -14.33 20.14 38.69
CA GLU A 3 -13.12 19.98 37.87
C GLU A 3 -13.60 19.84 36.41
N LYS A 4 -13.12 20.71 35.51
CA LYS A 4 -13.09 20.36 34.09
C LYS A 4 -11.81 19.57 33.91
N VAL A 5 -11.94 18.26 33.78
CA VAL A 5 -10.86 17.38 33.33
C VAL A 5 -10.49 17.89 31.94
N ASN A 6 -9.36 18.59 31.86
CA ASN A 6 -8.73 18.93 30.60
C ASN A 6 -7.94 17.67 30.25
N GLU A 7 -8.60 16.74 29.56
CA GLU A 7 -7.91 15.61 28.94
C GLU A 7 -6.95 16.23 27.92
N GLU A 8 -5.65 16.12 28.18
CA GLU A 8 -4.61 16.38 27.20
C GLU A 8 -4.86 15.41 26.03
N GLN A 9 -5.64 15.85 25.04
CA GLN A 9 -5.69 15.16 23.75
C GLN A 9 -4.27 15.23 23.20
N GLU A 10 -3.57 14.09 23.16
CA GLU A 10 -2.34 13.94 22.40
C GLU A 10 -2.62 14.44 20.99
N THR A 11 -2.03 15.59 20.65
CA THR A 11 -2.22 16.20 19.35
C THR A 11 -1.44 15.37 18.35
N PHE A 12 -2.15 14.65 17.48
CA PHE A 12 -1.54 13.96 16.34
C PHE A 12 -0.69 14.96 15.55
N ASP A 13 0.62 14.75 15.53
CA ASP A 13 1.56 15.76 15.07
C ASP A 13 2.14 15.44 13.69
N ARG A 14 3.06 16.29 13.23
CA ARG A 14 3.66 16.16 11.91
C ARG A 14 4.68 15.02 11.85
N ASP A 15 5.30 14.65 12.96
CA ASP A 15 6.29 13.58 13.03
C ASP A 15 5.59 12.21 13.00
N ASP A 16 4.44 12.07 13.67
CA ASP A 16 3.57 10.89 13.53
C ASP A 16 3.15 10.67 12.07
N LEU A 17 2.71 11.75 11.43
CA LEU A 17 2.28 11.73 10.03
C LEU A 17 3.44 11.35 9.09
N ASN A 18 4.64 11.86 9.38
CA ASN A 18 5.84 11.48 8.65
C ASN A 18 6.10 9.99 8.82
N GLU A 19 6.16 9.47 10.04
CA GLU A 19 6.44 8.05 10.28
C GLU A 19 5.47 7.13 9.52
N ILE A 20 4.16 7.42 9.58
CA ILE A 20 3.14 6.69 8.82
C ILE A 20 3.40 6.78 7.32
N SER A 21 3.73 7.97 6.80
CA SER A 21 4.04 8.18 5.38
C SER A 21 5.23 7.32 4.93
N MET A 22 6.28 7.23 5.75
CA MET A 22 7.47 6.41 5.44
C MET A 22 7.14 4.93 5.44
N GLN A 23 6.33 4.46 6.40
CA GLN A 23 5.89 3.07 6.43
C GLN A 23 5.04 2.73 5.18
N VAL A 24 4.13 3.62 4.78
CA VAL A 24 3.33 3.45 3.56
C VAL A 24 4.24 3.39 2.32
N ILE A 25 5.19 4.32 2.19
CA ILE A 25 6.14 4.34 1.07
C ILE A 25 7.00 3.07 1.02
N LEU A 26 7.49 2.60 2.17
CA LEU A 26 8.32 1.40 2.25
C LEU A 26 7.56 0.15 1.77
N HIS A 27 6.36 -0.08 2.32
CA HIS A 27 5.53 -1.22 1.93
C HIS A 27 5.07 -1.13 0.47
N ALA A 28 4.65 0.04 0.00
CA ALA A 28 4.29 0.25 -1.41
C ALA A 28 5.50 0.03 -2.34
N GLY A 29 6.69 0.49 -1.96
CA GLY A 29 7.93 0.27 -2.70
C GLY A 29 8.29 -1.21 -2.81
N ASN A 30 8.26 -1.94 -1.68
CA ASN A 30 8.50 -3.39 -1.66
C ASN A 30 7.53 -4.14 -2.58
N ALA A 31 6.23 -3.81 -2.49
CA ALA A 31 5.23 -4.41 -3.36
C ALA A 31 5.51 -4.12 -4.83
N ARG A 32 5.88 -2.88 -5.17
CA ARG A 32 6.22 -2.47 -6.54
C ARG A 32 7.38 -3.28 -7.10
N ASP A 33 8.46 -3.43 -6.35
CA ASP A 33 9.62 -4.21 -6.76
C ASP A 33 9.25 -5.68 -7.01
N GLN A 34 8.41 -6.26 -6.14
CA GLN A 34 7.89 -7.62 -6.34
C GLN A 34 7.03 -7.73 -7.60
N LEU A 35 6.16 -6.75 -7.88
CA LEU A 35 5.32 -6.73 -9.08
C LEU A 35 6.14 -6.65 -10.37
N LEU A 36 7.16 -5.79 -10.39
CA LEU A 36 8.06 -5.70 -11.55
C LEU A 36 8.79 -7.04 -11.78
N ASN A 37 9.28 -7.68 -10.72
CA ASN A 37 9.90 -9.00 -10.82
C ASN A 37 8.92 -10.07 -11.35
N ILE A 38 7.64 -10.02 -10.96
CA ILE A 38 6.62 -10.93 -11.50
C ILE A 38 6.41 -10.69 -12.99
N LEU A 39 6.32 -9.43 -13.42
CA LEU A 39 6.16 -9.08 -14.83
C LEU A 39 7.35 -9.55 -15.67
N ASP A 40 8.57 -9.45 -15.16
CA ASP A 40 9.77 -9.96 -15.82
C ASP A 40 9.74 -11.50 -15.92
N LYS A 41 9.33 -12.18 -14.84
CA LYS A 41 9.19 -13.65 -14.82
C LYS A 41 8.10 -14.16 -15.76
N LEU A 42 7.01 -13.41 -15.96
CA LEU A 42 5.94 -13.78 -16.89
C LEU A 42 6.41 -13.88 -18.35
N ALA A 43 7.51 -13.20 -18.70
CA ALA A 43 8.10 -13.28 -20.03
C ALA A 43 8.80 -14.63 -20.29
N ASP A 44 9.16 -15.39 -19.25
CA ASP A 44 9.77 -16.71 -19.38
C ASP A 44 8.69 -17.79 -19.54
N PRO A 45 8.64 -18.53 -20.68
CA PRO A 45 7.65 -19.57 -20.92
C PRO A 45 7.79 -20.80 -20.00
N THR A 46 8.92 -20.94 -19.29
CA THR A 46 9.23 -22.08 -18.42
C THR A 46 9.02 -21.81 -16.94
N ILE A 47 8.62 -20.59 -16.58
CA ILE A 47 8.41 -20.18 -15.20
C ILE A 47 7.35 -21.05 -14.50
N ASP A 48 7.64 -21.45 -13.27
CA ASP A 48 6.68 -22.13 -12.41
C ASP A 48 5.60 -21.16 -11.93
N GLU A 49 4.36 -21.51 -12.23
CA GLU A 49 3.19 -20.71 -11.88
C GLU A 49 3.03 -20.57 -10.36
N ALA A 50 3.45 -21.57 -9.58
CA ALA A 50 3.40 -21.51 -8.13
C ALA A 50 4.29 -20.38 -7.57
N VAL A 51 5.44 -20.12 -8.22
CA VAL A 51 6.35 -19.02 -7.85
C VAL A 51 5.70 -17.67 -8.12
N ILE A 52 5.00 -17.54 -9.26
CA ILE A 52 4.26 -16.31 -9.59
C ILE A 52 3.14 -16.06 -8.57
N GLU A 53 2.39 -17.09 -8.19
CA GLU A 53 1.30 -16.95 -7.22
C GLU A 53 1.81 -16.58 -5.82
N GLU A 54 2.93 -17.18 -5.39
CA GLU A 54 3.58 -16.85 -4.12
C GLU A 54 4.07 -15.40 -4.10
N ASP A 55 4.82 -14.98 -5.13
CA ASP A 55 5.33 -13.61 -5.23
C ASP A 55 4.18 -12.59 -5.29
N PHE A 56 3.11 -12.91 -6.03
CA PHE A 56 1.95 -12.03 -6.13
C PHE A 56 1.19 -11.92 -4.79
N ALA A 57 1.07 -13.03 -4.05
CA ALA A 57 0.49 -13.01 -2.71
C ALA A 57 1.32 -12.17 -1.74
N ASN A 58 2.65 -12.24 -1.82
CA ASN A 58 3.56 -11.42 -1.03
C ASN A 58 3.42 -9.92 -1.36
N ALA A 59 3.40 -9.55 -2.65
CA ALA A 59 3.18 -8.16 -3.08
C ALA A 59 1.83 -7.61 -2.60
N LYS A 60 0.79 -8.44 -2.67
CA LYS A 60 -0.53 -8.08 -2.15
C LYS A 60 -0.52 -7.88 -0.64
N LYS A 61 0.24 -8.68 0.12
CA LYS A 61 0.37 -8.54 1.56
C LYS A 61 1.03 -7.20 1.93
N GLU A 62 2.15 -6.86 1.29
CA GLU A 62 2.82 -5.57 1.48
C GLU A 62 1.86 -4.40 1.19
N LEU A 63 1.12 -4.45 0.07
CA LEU A 63 0.13 -3.42 -0.25
C LEU A 63 -1.00 -3.32 0.78
N ASN A 64 -1.47 -4.44 1.32
CA ASN A 64 -2.51 -4.44 2.34
C ASN A 64 -2.03 -3.77 3.64
N GLU A 65 -0.77 -3.97 4.03
CA GLU A 65 -0.16 -3.31 5.19
C GLU A 65 -0.08 -1.79 5.02
N ALA A 66 0.23 -1.32 3.79
CA ALA A 66 0.19 0.10 3.46
C ALA A 66 -1.24 0.65 3.43
N HIS A 67 -2.17 -0.09 2.82
CA HIS A 67 -3.59 0.27 2.72
C HIS A 67 -4.27 0.38 4.06
N SER A 68 -3.96 -0.50 5.00
CA SER A 68 -4.51 -0.43 6.35
C SER A 68 -4.12 0.88 7.03
N LYS A 69 -2.87 1.32 6.88
CA LYS A 69 -2.37 2.58 7.46
C LYS A 69 -3.08 3.78 6.82
N GLN A 70 -3.21 3.80 5.49
CA GLN A 70 -3.97 4.84 4.79
C GLN A 70 -5.44 4.88 5.25
N THR A 71 -6.08 3.72 5.39
CA THR A 71 -7.48 3.60 5.81
C THR A 71 -7.69 4.15 7.22
N THR A 72 -6.79 3.81 8.17
CA THR A 72 -6.83 4.35 9.53
C THR A 72 -6.74 5.87 9.54
N MET A 73 -5.90 6.46 8.69
CA MET A 73 -5.79 7.92 8.60
C MET A 73 -7.05 8.58 8.05
N ILE A 74 -7.67 8.00 7.01
CA ILE A 74 -8.94 8.50 6.47
C ILE A 74 -10.06 8.39 7.52
N GLN A 75 -10.08 7.30 8.30
CA GLN A 75 -11.05 7.11 9.38
C GLN A 75 -10.91 8.17 10.47
N LYS A 76 -9.68 8.42 10.93
CA LYS A 76 -9.38 9.47 11.92
C LYS A 76 -9.88 10.84 11.46
N GLU A 77 -9.58 11.21 10.22
CA GLU A 77 -10.05 12.48 9.64
C GLU A 77 -11.60 12.54 9.60
N ALA A 78 -12.24 11.44 9.20
CA ALA A 78 -13.70 11.34 9.14
C ALA A 78 -14.38 11.40 10.52
N GLU A 79 -13.70 10.95 11.58
CA GLU A 79 -14.14 11.05 12.97
C GLU A 79 -13.94 12.46 13.56
N GLY A 80 -13.31 13.37 12.81
CA GLY A 80 -13.10 14.77 13.20
C GLY A 80 -11.74 15.03 13.86
N GLU A 81 -10.80 14.08 13.82
CA GLU A 81 -9.41 14.35 14.21
C GLU A 81 -8.77 15.31 13.20
N PHE A 82 -8.06 16.32 13.70
CA PHE A 82 -7.31 17.23 12.85
C PHE A 82 -6.04 16.54 12.35
N ILE A 83 -5.94 16.36 11.03
CA ILE A 83 -4.73 15.85 10.38
C ILE A 83 -3.98 17.01 9.72
N PRO A 84 -2.71 17.29 10.09
CA PRO A 84 -1.96 18.38 9.48
C PRO A 84 -1.66 18.11 8.02
N TYR A 85 -1.68 19.15 7.19
CA TYR A 85 -1.25 19.04 5.80
C TYR A 85 0.25 18.68 5.72
N SER A 86 0.58 17.66 4.93
CA SER A 86 1.95 17.25 4.65
C SER A 86 2.12 16.79 3.21
N VAL A 87 3.08 17.39 2.50
CA VAL A 87 3.45 16.99 1.13
C VAL A 87 3.90 15.52 1.09
N LEU A 88 4.61 15.07 2.13
CA LEU A 88 5.10 13.70 2.24
C LEU A 88 3.96 12.69 2.42
N PHE A 89 2.93 13.07 3.17
CA PHE A 89 1.74 12.25 3.33
C PHE A 89 0.95 12.13 2.03
N VAL A 90 0.73 13.24 1.33
CA VAL A 90 0.11 13.23 0.00
C VAL A 90 0.90 12.33 -0.96
N HIS A 91 2.23 12.48 -0.99
CA HIS A 91 3.10 11.64 -1.84
C HIS A 91 3.01 10.14 -1.50
N SER A 92 2.93 9.80 -0.20
CA SER A 92 2.76 8.41 0.23
C SER A 92 1.45 7.80 -0.27
N GLN A 93 0.36 8.56 -0.27
CA GLN A 93 -0.94 8.13 -0.77
C GLN A 93 -0.93 7.94 -2.30
N ASP A 94 -0.36 8.91 -3.03
CA ASP A 94 -0.23 8.83 -4.49
C ASP A 94 0.58 7.60 -4.91
N THR A 95 1.69 7.34 -4.20
CA THR A 95 2.53 6.16 -4.43
C THR A 95 1.74 4.88 -4.19
N LEU A 96 1.07 4.76 -3.05
CA LEU A 96 0.26 3.59 -2.71
C LEU A 96 -0.82 3.29 -3.75
N MET A 97 -1.59 4.30 -4.15
CA MET A 97 -2.66 4.12 -5.14
C MET A 97 -2.13 3.78 -6.54
N THR A 98 -0.96 4.31 -6.90
CA THR A 98 -0.27 3.95 -8.15
C THR A 98 0.14 2.48 -8.14
N VAL A 99 0.79 2.01 -7.07
CA VAL A 99 1.24 0.61 -6.95
C VAL A 99 0.05 -0.35 -6.84
N GLN A 100 -1.06 0.07 -6.21
CA GLN A 100 -2.28 -0.73 -6.22
C GLN A 100 -2.85 -0.90 -7.64
N SER A 101 -2.77 0.13 -8.48
CA SER A 101 -3.15 0.02 -9.88
C SER A 101 -2.22 -0.94 -10.63
N GLU A 102 -0.91 -0.91 -10.36
CA GLU A 102 0.08 -1.86 -10.90
C GLU A 102 -0.22 -3.31 -10.47
N LEU A 103 -0.64 -3.55 -9.22
CA LEU A 103 -1.07 -4.86 -8.73
C LEU A 103 -2.26 -5.40 -9.54
N LEU A 104 -3.29 -4.58 -9.73
CA LEU A 104 -4.48 -4.95 -10.50
C LEU A 104 -4.11 -5.28 -11.96
N MET A 105 -3.25 -4.47 -12.57
CA MET A 105 -2.77 -4.71 -13.93
C MET A 105 -1.95 -6.01 -14.03
N THR A 106 -1.05 -6.24 -13.07
CA THR A 106 -0.26 -7.48 -12.99
C THR A 106 -1.16 -8.70 -12.87
N GLU A 107 -2.21 -8.66 -12.03
CA GLU A 107 -3.19 -9.74 -11.91
C GLU A 107 -3.86 -10.06 -13.26
N LYS A 108 -4.21 -9.03 -14.05
CA LYS A 108 -4.80 -9.23 -15.38
C LYS A 108 -3.78 -9.78 -16.37
N MET A 109 -2.53 -9.31 -16.33
CA MET A 109 -1.46 -9.81 -17.19
C MET A 109 -1.18 -11.29 -16.94
N ILE A 110 -1.11 -11.73 -15.68
CA ILE A 110 -0.97 -13.15 -15.31
C ILE A 110 -2.09 -13.97 -15.98
N LYS A 111 -3.34 -13.54 -15.83
CA LYS A 111 -4.51 -14.22 -16.43
C LYS A 111 -4.45 -14.30 -17.96
N ILE A 112 -4.01 -13.22 -18.61
CA ILE A 112 -3.86 -13.17 -20.07
C ILE A 112 -2.76 -14.14 -20.52
N VAL A 113 -1.59 -14.11 -19.88
CA VAL A 113 -0.46 -15.00 -20.22
C VAL A 113 -0.83 -16.47 -20.04
N ARG A 114 -1.52 -16.83 -18.95
CA ARG A 114 -2.05 -18.20 -18.74
C ARG A 114 -2.96 -18.62 -19.90
N SER A 115 -3.94 -17.79 -20.24
CA SER A 115 -4.87 -18.08 -21.34
C SER A 115 -4.16 -18.26 -22.68
N LEU A 116 -3.05 -17.55 -22.93
CA LEU A 116 -2.26 -17.69 -24.15
C LEU A 116 -1.39 -18.95 -24.18
N ARG A 117 -0.95 -19.45 -23.01
CA ARG A 117 -0.17 -20.70 -22.90
C ARG A 117 -1.03 -21.95 -23.02
N ASP A 118 -2.29 -21.86 -22.58
CA ASP A 118 -3.27 -22.95 -22.66
C ASP A 118 -3.96 -23.07 -24.03
N SER A 119 -3.67 -22.15 -24.97
CA SER A 119 -4.20 -22.10 -26.34
C SER A 119 -3.28 -22.79 -27.35
#